data_AF-A0A2A3C3L9-F1
#
_entry.id   AF-A0A2A3C3L9-F1
#
_cell.length_a   1.000
_cell.length_b   1.000
_cell.length_c   1.000
_cell.angle_alpha   90.00
_cell.angle_beta   90.00
_cell.angle_gamma   90.00
#
_symmetry.space_group_name_H-M   'P 1'
#
loop_
_entity.id
_entity.type
_entity.pdbx_description
1 polymer ?
#
loop_
_entity_poly.entity_id
_entity_poly.type
_entity_poly.pdbx_seq_one_letter_code
_entity_poly.pdbx_strand_id
1 'polypeptide(L)' 'MTPHPQTTEALALVQKLVAETGVSEAQAWELVFLLGINWASLVREAKIMARQPKAGTGR' A
#
# COMPACT_ATOMS: atom_id res chain seq x y z
N MET A 1 -3.79 -26.38 -1.33
CA MET A 1 -3.21 -25.10 -1.79
C MET A 1 -2.33 -24.58 -0.67
N THR A 2 -1.01 -24.76 -0.75
CA THR A 2 -0.08 -24.19 0.24
C THR A 2 0.01 -22.69 0.01
N PRO A 3 -0.17 -21.84 1.03
CA PRO A 3 0.12 -20.42 0.90
C PRO A 3 1.59 -20.27 0.52
N HIS A 4 1.87 -19.57 -0.57
CA HIS A 4 3.24 -19.25 -0.95
C HIS A 4 3.75 -18.20 0.05
N PRO A 5 4.94 -18.37 0.65
CA PRO A 5 5.44 -17.49 1.71
C PRO A 5 5.47 -16.01 1.30
N GLN A 6 5.73 -15.74 0.02
CA GLN A 6 5.71 -14.39 -0.56
C GLN A 6 4.34 -13.69 -0.44
N THR A 7 3.24 -14.44 -0.44
CA THR A 7 1.88 -13.88 -0.32
C THR A 7 1.57 -13.45 1.12
N THR A 8 2.05 -14.21 2.11
CA THR A 8 1.84 -13.88 3.54
C THR A 8 2.65 -12.65 3.95
N GLU A 9 3.89 -12.53 3.47
CA GLU A 9 4.74 -11.37 3.74
C GLU A 9 4.19 -10.09 3.07
N ALA A 10 3.72 -10.20 1.82
CA ALA A 10 3.10 -9.08 1.12
C ALA A 10 1.80 -8.61 1.81
N LEU A 11 0.97 -9.54 2.30
CA LEU A 11 -0.24 -9.20 3.04
C LEU A 11 0.08 -8.44 4.34
N ALA A 12 1.06 -8.93 5.12
CA ALA A 12 1.49 -8.27 6.35
C ALA A 12 2.05 -6.85 6.07
N LEU A 13 2.80 -6.69 4.97
CA LEU A 13 3.34 -5.42 4.53
C LEU A 13 2.23 -4.43 4.14
N VAL A 14 1.22 -4.90 3.40
CA VAL A 14 0.06 -4.09 3.00
C VAL A 14 -0.74 -3.64 4.22
N GLN A 15 -1.04 -4.55 5.15
CA GLN A 15 -1.77 -4.19 6.37
C GLN A 15 -1.01 -3.16 7.20
N LYS A 16 0.30 -3.33 7.36
CA LYS A 16 1.15 -2.36 8.04
C LYS A 16 1.15 -1.00 7.33
N LEU A 17 1.24 -0.99 6.00
CA LEU A 17 1.24 0.23 5.20
C LEU A 17 -0.07 1.01 5.36
N VAL A 18 -1.22 0.31 5.25
CA VAL A 18 -2.55 0.90 5.47
C VAL A 18 -2.65 1.52 6.86
N ALA A 19 -2.24 0.81 7.91
CA ALA A 19 -2.31 1.30 9.28
C ALA A 19 -1.43 2.53 9.53
N GLU A 20 -0.23 2.57 8.94
CA GLU A 20 0.76 3.64 9.16
C GLU A 20 0.47 4.92 8.36
N THR A 21 -0.19 4.80 7.20
CA THR A 21 -0.31 5.94 6.27
C THR A 21 -1.74 6.32 5.93
N GLY A 22 -2.73 5.48 6.25
CA GLY A 22 -4.15 5.75 6.00
C GLY A 22 -4.57 5.63 4.52
N VAL A 23 -3.75 5.06 3.65
CA VAL A 23 -4.14 4.74 2.26
C VAL A 23 -5.09 3.55 2.25
N SER A 24 -5.90 3.40 1.19
CA SER A 24 -6.74 2.19 1.07
C SER A 24 -5.89 0.95 0.80
N GLU A 25 -6.43 -0.22 1.11
CA GLU A 25 -5.77 -1.50 0.83
C GLU A 25 -5.40 -1.66 -0.66
N ALA A 26 -6.28 -1.23 -1.56
CA ALA A 26 -6.01 -1.24 -3.00
C ALA A 26 -4.80 -0.36 -3.38
N GLN A 27 -4.68 0.83 -2.79
CA GLN A 27 -3.53 1.71 -3.01
C GLN A 27 -2.25 1.12 -2.44
N ALA A 28 -2.33 0.46 -1.27
CA ALA A 28 -1.18 -0.22 -0.68
C ALA A 28 -0.70 -1.39 -1.55
N TRP A 29 -1.61 -2.19 -2.11
CA TRP A 29 -1.27 -3.25 -3.07
C TRP A 29 -0.62 -2.71 -4.34
N GLU A 30 -1.15 -1.61 -4.88
CA GLU A 30 -0.58 -0.96 -6.05
C GLU A 30 0.86 -0.48 -5.78
N LEU A 31 1.11 0.13 -4.62
CA LEU A 31 2.45 0.55 -4.22
C LEU A 31 3.40 -0.64 -4.05
N VAL A 32 2.97 -1.73 -3.42
CA VAL A 32 3.79 -2.96 -3.29
C VAL A 32 4.09 -3.57 -4.66
N PHE A 33 3.12 -3.56 -5.57
CA PHE A 33 3.31 -4.05 -6.93
C PHE A 33 4.30 -3.20 -7.73
N LEU A 34 4.22 -1.86 -7.63
CA LEU A 34 5.05 -0.94 -8.39
C LEU A 34 6.47 -0.77 -7.82
N LEU A 35 6.61 -0.78 -6.49
CA LEU A 35 7.84 -0.41 -5.78
C LEU A 35 8.53 -1.61 -5.12
N GLY A 36 7.88 -2.78 -5.11
CA GLY A 36 8.32 -3.94 -4.36
C GLY A 36 8.21 -3.74 -2.85
N ILE A 37 9.09 -4.41 -2.10
CA ILE A 37 9.00 -4.51 -0.62
C ILE A 37 9.84 -3.48 0.14
N ASN A 38 10.36 -2.44 -0.54
CA ASN A 38 11.16 -1.41 0.15
C ASN A 38 10.26 -0.50 1.00
N TRP A 39 10.30 -0.72 2.31
CA TRP A 39 9.45 -0.01 3.27
C TRP A 39 9.60 1.52 3.24
N ALA A 40 10.81 2.05 3.09
CA ALA A 40 11.02 3.50 3.08
C ALA A 40 10.36 4.16 1.87
N SER A 41 10.47 3.54 0.70
CA SER A 41 9.80 3.99 -0.52
C SER A 41 8.28 3.89 -0.40
N LEU A 42 7.77 2.77 0.09
CA LEU A 42 6.33 2.55 0.29
C LEU A 42 5.71 3.61 1.21
N VAL A 43 6.32 3.86 2.38
CA VAL A 43 5.80 4.85 3.34
C VAL A 43 5.84 6.26 2.77
N ARG A 44 6.90 6.63 2.04
CA ARG A 44 7.02 7.96 1.43
C ARG A 44 5.90 8.19 0.42
N GLU A 45 5.74 7.29 -0.54
CA GLU A 45 4.73 7.44 -1.60
C GLU A 45 3.31 7.34 -1.03
N ALA A 46 3.06 6.44 -0.08
CA ALA A 46 1.76 6.33 0.58
C ALA A 46 1.38 7.59 1.38
N LYS A 47 2.35 8.24 2.07
CA LYS A 47 2.09 9.53 2.75
C LYS A 47 1.85 10.67 1.77
N ILE A 48 2.49 10.66 0.60
CA ILE A 48 2.21 11.63 -0.46
C ILE A 48 0.78 11.41 -0.96
N MET A 49 0.41 10.17 -1.28
CA MET A 49 -0.94 9.80 -1.72
C MET A 49 -2.04 10.17 -0.71
N ALA A 50 -1.84 9.87 0.58
CA ALA A 50 -2.82 10.17 1.63
C ALA A 50 -3.05 11.67 1.83
N ARG A 51 -2.09 12.52 1.47
CA ARG A 51 -2.18 13.98 1.52
C ARG A 51 -2.84 14.58 0.28
N GLN A 52 -2.93 13.85 -0.81
CA GLN A 52 -3.63 14.31 -1.99
C GLN A 52 -5.14 14.14 -1.77
N PRO A 53 -5.96 15.18 -1.93
CA PRO A 53 -7.41 14.99 -1.99
C PRO A 53 -7.70 14.01 -3.13
N LYS A 54 -8.58 13.04 -2.88
CA LYS A 54 -9.02 12.07 -3.89
C LYS A 54 -9.45 12.87 -5.13
N ALA A 55 -8.68 12.77 -6.22
CA ALA A 55 -9.00 13.47 -7.45
C ALA A 55 -10.34 12.91 -7.97
N GLY A 56 -11.41 13.66 -7.77
CA GLY A 56 -12.72 13.44 -8.40
C GLY A 56 -13.54 12.28 -7.86
N THR A 57 -14.33 12.52 -6.82
CA THR A 57 -15.69 11.95 -6.73
C THR A 57 -16.66 13.11 -6.56
N GLY A 58 -16.76 13.88 -7.65
CA GLY A 58 -17.74 14.93 -7.83
C GLY A 58 -18.24 14.84 -9.27
N ARG A 59 -19.26 14.01 -9.47
CA ARG A 59 -20.25 14.15 -10.54
C ARG A 59 -21.60 13.91 -9.92
#